data_AF-A0A2Z5TAH5-F1
#
_entry.id   AF-A0A2Z5TAH5-F1
#
_cell.length_a   1.000
_cell.length_b   1.000
_cell.length_c   1.000
_cell.angle_alpha   90.00
_cell.angle_beta   90.00
_cell.angle_gamma   90.00
#
_symmetry.space_group_name_H-M   'P 1'
#
loop_
_entity.id
_entity.type
_entity.pdbx_description
1 polymer ?
#
loop_
_entity_poly.entity_id
_entity_poly.type
_entity_poly.pdbx_seq_one_letter_code
_entity_poly.pdbx_strand_id
1 'polypeptide(L)' 'MPINLIVLVSSLFITWLVFNWTTKVVKTSVTTAFMIIVIVMTLQITLGISPQQLWNQILSFPKIIQEVFDK' A
#
# COMPACT_ATOMS: atom_id res chain seq x y z
N MET A 1 13.66 -39.73 -13.93
CA MET A 1 13.47 -38.70 -14.99
C MET A 1 12.02 -38.19 -15.22
N PRO A 2 11.01 -38.36 -14.33
CA PRO A 2 9.71 -37.65 -14.43
C PRO A 2 9.56 -36.41 -13.53
N ILE A 3 10.38 -36.29 -12.48
CA ILE A 3 10.28 -35.20 -11.49
C ILE A 3 10.56 -33.81 -12.09
N ASN A 4 11.47 -33.71 -13.06
CA ASN A 4 11.84 -32.43 -13.69
C ASN A 4 10.67 -31.81 -14.47
N LEU A 5 9.82 -32.63 -15.09
CA LEU A 5 8.63 -32.16 -15.80
C LEU A 5 7.59 -31.60 -14.84
N ILE A 6 7.40 -32.26 -13.69
CA ILE A 6 6.49 -31.79 -12.63
C ILE A 6 6.96 -30.46 -12.07
N VAL A 7 8.26 -30.33 -11.78
CA VAL A 7 8.85 -29.08 -11.28
C VAL A 7 8.74 -27.95 -12.30
N LEU A 8 8.97 -28.25 -13.59
CA LEU A 8 8.87 -27.26 -14.67
C LEU A 8 7.43 -26.74 -14.86
N VAL A 9 6.43 -27.63 -14.83
CA VAL A 9 5.02 -27.21 -14.91
C VAL A 9 4.59 -26.44 -13.67
N SER A 10 5.02 -26.89 -12.49
CA SER A 10 4.69 -26.24 -11.21
C SER A 10 5.30 -24.84 -11.12
N SER A 11 6.56 -24.67 -11.51
CA SER A 11 7.24 -23.37 -11.48
C SER A 11 6.64 -22.39 -12.49
N LEU A 12 6.21 -22.87 -13.67
CA LEU A 12 5.52 -22.05 -14.66
C LEU A 12 4.16 -21.56 -14.14
N PHE A 13 3.40 -22.44 -13.47
CA PHE A 13 2.13 -22.07 -12.84
C PHE A 13 2.30 -21.06 -11.72
N ILE A 14 3.27 -21.27 -10.83
CA ILE A 14 3.56 -20.36 -9.72
C ILE A 14 4.00 -19.00 -10.26
N THR A 15 4.92 -18.97 -11.23
CA THR A 15 5.38 -17.74 -11.86
C THR A 15 4.22 -16.98 -12.51
N TRP A 16 3.34 -17.68 -13.23
CA TRP A 16 2.15 -17.10 -13.82
C TRP A 16 1.21 -16.49 -12.77
N LEU A 17 1.01 -17.18 -11.65
CA LEU A 17 0.15 -16.73 -10.56
C LEU A 17 0.71 -15.47 -9.90
N VAL A 18 2.01 -15.46 -9.59
CA VAL A 18 2.70 -14.29 -9.05
C VAL A 18 2.66 -13.13 -10.05
N PHE A 19 2.89 -13.37 -11.33
CA PHE A 19 2.83 -12.33 -12.36
C PHE A 19 1.43 -11.69 -12.46
N ASN A 20 0.38 -12.51 -12.47
CA ASN A 20 -0.99 -12.03 -12.47
C ASN A 20 -1.36 -11.27 -11.19
N TRP A 21 -0.87 -11.73 -10.03
CA TRP A 21 -1.08 -11.02 -8.78
C TRP A 21 -0.36 -9.67 -8.74
N THR A 22 0.93 -9.65 -9.10
CA THR A 22 1.74 -8.43 -9.12
C THR A 22 1.14 -7.36 -10.02
N THR A 23 0.67 -7.72 -11.22
CA THR A 23 0.02 -6.74 -12.11
C THR A 23 -1.27 -6.16 -11.52
N LYS A 24 -2.05 -6.96 -10.78
CA LYS A 24 -3.25 -6.48 -10.06
C LYS A 24 -2.86 -5.58 -8.88
N VAL A 25 -1.85 -5.96 -8.11
CA VAL A 25 -1.37 -5.17 -6.98
C VAL A 25 -0.83 -3.83 -7.47
N VAL A 26 0.00 -3.81 -8.51
CA VAL A 26 0.53 -2.56 -9.09
C VAL A 26 -0.61 -1.64 -9.54
N LYS A 27 -1.60 -2.14 -10.28
CA LYS A 27 -2.77 -1.33 -10.68
C LYS A 27 -3.53 -0.79 -9.47
N THR A 28 -3.72 -1.61 -8.45
CA THR A 28 -4.40 -1.23 -7.21
C THR A 28 -3.60 -0.17 -6.46
N SER A 29 -2.29 -0.36 -6.28
CA SER A 29 -1.38 0.57 -5.62
C SER A 29 -1.34 1.92 -6.33
N VAL A 30 -1.27 1.93 -7.66
CA VAL A 30 -1.30 3.18 -8.45
C VAL A 30 -2.63 3.90 -8.27
N THR A 31 -3.75 3.18 -8.33
CA THR A 31 -5.09 3.77 -8.12
C THR A 31 -5.24 4.34 -6.71
N THR A 32 -4.81 3.59 -5.70
CA THR A 32 -4.84 4.02 -4.31
C THR A 32 -3.94 5.23 -4.09
N ALA A 33 -2.72 5.24 -4.63
CA ALA A 33 -1.82 6.40 -4.55
C ALA A 33 -2.43 7.64 -5.21
N PHE A 34 -3.06 7.47 -6.37
CA PHE A 34 -3.79 8.55 -7.03
C PHE A 34 -4.94 9.08 -6.18
N MET A 35 -5.73 8.19 -5.58
CA MET A 35 -6.83 8.57 -4.70
C MET A 35 -6.33 9.31 -3.45
N ILE A 36 -5.21 8.89 -2.87
CA ILE A 36 -4.55 9.62 -1.76
C ILE A 36 -4.18 11.03 -2.21
N ILE A 37 -3.58 11.19 -3.40
CA ILE A 37 -3.25 12.52 -3.94
C ILE A 37 -4.50 13.38 -4.06
N VAL A 38 -5.60 12.85 -4.62
CA VAL A 38 -6.88 13.58 -4.75
C VAL A 38 -7.42 13.99 -3.39
N ILE A 39 -7.42 13.08 -2.40
CA ILE A 39 -7.89 13.37 -1.04
C ILE A 39 -7.03 14.46 -0.40
N VAL A 40 -5.71 14.31 -0.45
CA VAL A 40 -4.75 15.26 0.14
C VAL A 40 -4.82 16.62 -0.55
N MET A 41 -5.03 16.66 -1.87
CA MET A 41 -5.22 17.90 -2.62
C MET A 41 -6.54 18.58 -2.25
N THR A 42 -7.61 17.80 -2.10
CA THR A 42 -8.90 18.32 -1.62
C THR A 42 -8.77 18.89 -0.22
N LEU A 43 -8.09 18.18 0.69
CA LEU A 43 -7.84 18.63 2.06
C LEU A 43 -7.02 19.92 2.12
N GLN A 44 -5.99 20.03 1.28
CA GLN A 44 -5.18 21.24 1.16
C GLN A 44 -6.03 22.44 0.72
N ILE A 45 -6.93 22.25 -0.24
CA ILE A 45 -7.79 23.33 -0.76
C ILE A 45 -8.87 23.72 0.25
N THR A 46 -9.49 22.76 0.94
CA THR A 46 -10.62 23.01 1.84
C THR A 46 -10.20 23.40 3.26
N LEU A 47 -9.14 22.79 3.79
CA LEU A 47 -8.69 22.97 5.17
C LEU A 47 -7.35 23.74 5.27
N GLY A 48 -6.65 23.97 4.16
CA GLY A 48 -5.32 24.62 4.16
C GLY A 48 -4.19 23.76 4.77
N ILE A 49 -4.44 22.48 5.03
CA ILE A 49 -3.50 21.58 5.71
C ILE A 49 -2.52 20.99 4.70
N SER A 50 -1.22 21.13 4.95
CA SER A 50 -0.20 20.58 4.06
C SER A 50 -0.05 19.05 4.21
N PRO A 51 0.39 18.34 3.15
CA PRO A 51 0.65 16.90 3.20
C PRO A 51 1.66 16.53 4.29
N GLN A 52 2.64 17.40 4.51
CA GLN A 52 3.67 17.24 5.54
C GLN A 52 3.08 17.29 6.95
N GLN A 53 2.08 18.14 7.19
CA GLN A 53 1.37 18.18 8.48
C GLN A 53 0.60 16.88 8.72
N LEU A 54 -0.08 16.33 7.70
CA LEU A 54 -0.74 15.02 7.81
C LEU A 54 0.26 13.91 8.13
N TRP A 55 1.41 13.91 7.46
CA TRP A 55 2.45 12.93 7.70
C TRP A 55 3.00 13.01 9.13
N ASN A 56 3.28 14.22 9.61
CA ASN A 56 3.74 14.45 10.98
C ASN A 56 2.69 14.05 12.01
N GLN A 57 1.39 14.27 11.72
CA GLN A 57 0.30 13.82 12.57
C GLN A 57 0.22 12.29 12.65
N ILE A 58 0.38 11.60 11.52
CA ILE A 58 0.43 10.12 11.48
C ILE A 58 1.61 9.59 12.30
N LEU A 59 2.77 10.26 12.23
CA LEU A 59 3.94 9.90 13.05
C LEU A 59 3.77 10.21 14.54
N SER A 60 2.92 11.19 14.90
CA SER A 60 2.62 11.52 16.29
C SER A 60 1.46 10.70 16.87
N PHE A 61 0.63 10.05 16.04
CA PHE A 61 -0.46 9.18 16.49
C PHE A 61 -0.05 8.14 17.54
N PRO A 62 1.08 7.39 17.38
CA PRO A 62 1.54 6.46 18.40
C PRO A 62 1.80 7.12 19.76
N LYS A 63 2.33 8.36 19.75
CA LYS A 63 2.57 9.14 20.98
C LYS A 63 1.25 9.60 21.60
N ILE A 64 0.30 10.05 20.79
CA ILE A 64 -1.04 10.45 21.27
C ILE A 64 -1.75 9.26 21.91
N ILE A 65 -1.63 8.07 21.31
CA ILE A 65 -2.19 6.83 21.87
C ILE A 65 -1.51 6.48 23.20
N GLN A 66 -0.19 6.60 23.28
CA GLN A 66 0.55 6.39 24.54
C GLN A 66 0.11 7.39 25.62
N GLU A 67 0.05 8.69 25.32
CA GLU A 67 -0.38 9.72 26.28
C GLU A 67 -1.83 9.54 26.77
N VAL A 68 -2.71 9.01 25.92
CA VAL A 68 -4.10 8.70 26.30
C VAL A 68 -4.19 7.42 27.13
N PHE A 69 -3.26 6.48 26.97
CA PHE A 69 -3.25 5.19 27.68
C PHE A 69 -2.43 5.22 28.97
N ASP A 70 -1.41 6.09 29.07
CA ASP A 70 -0.62 6.37 30.28
C ASP A 70 -1.33 7.31 31.28
N LYS A 71 -2.56 7.74 30.97
CA LYS A 71 -3.37 8.65 31.78
C LYS A 71 -4.63 7.96 32.30
#